data_AF-A0A0B8Q4R8-F1
#
_entry.id   AF-A0A0B8Q4R8-F1
#
_cell.length_a   1.000
_cell.length_b   1.000
_cell.length_c   1.000
_cell.angle_alpha   90.00
_cell.angle_beta   90.00
_cell.angle_gamma   90.00
#
_symmetry.space_group_name_H-M   'P 1'
#
loop_
_entity.id
_entity.type
_entity.pdbx_description
1 polymer ?
#
loop_
_entity_poly.entity_id
_entity_poly.type
_entity_poly.pdbx_seq_one_letter_code
_entity_poly.pdbx_strand_id
1 'polypeptide(L)' 'MVGEQLKVKPHHRCRQCGYSTHALHWHCPSCRSWGKIKPIRGLDGE' A
#
# COMPACT_ATOMS: atom_id res chain seq x y z
N MET A 1 -23.17 -7.67 16.83
CA MET A 1 -22.81 -6.49 16.03
C MET A 1 -21.78 -6.92 15.02
N VAL A 2 -22.11 -6.75 13.75
CA VAL A 2 -21.36 -7.28 12.60
C VAL A 2 -20.01 -6.59 12.52
N GLY A 3 -18.97 -7.37 12.25
CA GLY A 3 -17.57 -6.97 12.28
C GLY A 3 -17.25 -5.85 11.30
N GLU A 4 -17.21 -4.63 11.82
CA GLU A 4 -16.65 -3.46 11.15
C GLU A 4 -15.13 -3.51 11.26
N GLN A 5 -14.53 -4.56 10.69
CA GLN A 5 -13.12 -4.50 10.33
C GLN A 5 -13.06 -3.58 9.12
N LEU A 6 -12.95 -2.27 9.41
CA LEU A 6 -12.59 -1.21 8.48
C LEU A 6 -11.26 -1.64 7.86
N LYS A 7 -11.35 -2.47 6.81
CA LYS A 7 -10.25 -2.86 5.95
C LYS A 7 -9.86 -1.58 5.23
N VAL A 8 -9.12 -0.72 5.91
CA VAL A 8 -8.39 0.36 5.26
C VAL A 8 -7.48 -0.38 4.29
N LYS A 9 -7.90 -0.47 3.03
CA LYS A 9 -7.13 -1.13 1.99
C LYS A 9 -5.83 -0.33 1.91
N PRO A 10 -4.66 -1.00 1.92
CA PRO A 10 -3.42 -0.28 1.75
C PRO A 10 -3.44 0.48 0.44
N HIS A 11 -3.35 1.80 0.52
CA HIS A 11 -3.36 2.65 -0.66
C HIS A 11 -2.07 2.52 -1.45
N HIS A 12 -0.99 2.01 -0.87
CA HIS A 12 0.32 1.92 -1.50
C HIS A 12 1.00 0.56 -1.24
N ARG A 13 1.72 0.05 -2.24
CA ARG A 13 2.51 -1.18 -2.17
C ARG A 13 3.85 -1.04 -2.86
N CYS A 14 4.88 -1.59 -2.23
CA CYS A 14 6.20 -1.75 -2.80
C CYS A 14 6.18 -2.86 -3.86
N ARG A 15 6.55 -2.54 -5.10
CA ARG A 15 6.66 -3.51 -6.20
C ARG A 15 7.86 -4.46 -6.06
N GLN A 16 8.79 -4.20 -5.14
CA GLN A 16 10.01 -4.99 -4.97
C GLN A 16 9.88 -6.06 -3.88
N CYS A 17 9.33 -5.72 -2.71
CA CYS A 17 9.18 -6.67 -1.60
C CYS A 17 7.73 -6.93 -1.19
N GLY A 18 6.75 -6.28 -1.82
CA GLY A 18 5.33 -6.46 -1.49
C GLY A 18 4.85 -5.70 -0.24
N TYR A 19 5.72 -4.92 0.42
CA TYR A 19 5.37 -4.07 1.57
C TYR A 19 4.17 -3.18 1.25
N SER A 20 3.13 -3.23 2.07
CA SER A 20 1.87 -2.52 1.84
C SER A 20 1.67 -1.50 2.96
N THR A 21 1.31 -0.28 2.61
CA THR A 21 1.17 0.85 3.55
C THR A 21 0.04 1.77 3.10
N HIS A 22 -0.55 2.48 4.06
CA HIS A 22 -1.68 3.36 3.84
C HIS A 22 -1.20 4.78 3.52
N ALA A 23 -0.01 5.16 3.99
CA ALA A 23 0.65 6.42 3.70
C ALA A 23 1.68 6.27 2.57
N LEU A 24 1.96 7.36 1.86
CA LEU A 24 3.04 7.38 0.86
C LEU A 24 4.39 7.42 1.58
N HIS A 25 5.17 6.35 1.48
CA HIS A 25 6.58 6.36 1.88
C HIS A 25 7.48 6.37 0.64
N TRP A 26 8.37 7.36 0.56
CA TRP A 26 9.36 7.45 -0.51
C TRP A 26 10.43 6.37 -0.39
N HIS A 27 10.82 6.05 0.84
CA HIS A 27 11.76 5.00 1.18
C HIS A 27 11.01 3.80 1.76
N CYS A 28 11.21 2.62 1.18
CA CYS A 28 10.55 1.41 1.65
C CYS A 28 11.21 0.89 2.93
N PRO A 29 10.49 0.77 4.07
CA PRO A 29 11.09 0.30 5.31
C PRO A 29 11.48 -1.19 5.26
N SER A 30 10.87 -1.97 4.37
CA SER A 30 11.13 -3.41 4.25
C SER A 30 12.33 -3.73 3.36
N CYS A 31 12.41 -3.17 2.14
CA CYS A 31 13.51 -3.42 1.21
C CYS A 31 14.51 -2.26 1.05
N ARG A 32 14.36 -1.21 1.85
CA ARG A 32 15.22 -0.01 1.88
C ARG A 32 15.44 0.66 0.52
N SER A 33 14.48 0.48 -0.39
CA SER A 33 14.55 1.02 -1.76
C SER A 33 13.69 2.26 -1.92
N TRP A 34 14.15 3.21 -2.73
CA TRP A 34 13.47 4.47 -3.00
C TRP A 34 12.54 4.37 -4.21
N GLY A 35 11.36 5.01 -4.13
CA GLY A 35 10.43 5.16 -5.26
C GLY A 35 9.76 3.86 -5.74
N LYS A 36 9.94 2.74 -5.01
CA LYS A 36 9.32 1.44 -5.33
C LYS A 36 7.91 1.29 -4.79
N ILE A 37 7.52 2.13 -3.82
CA ILE A 37 6.18 2.18 -3.25
C ILE A 37 5.28 2.96 -4.21
N LYS A 38 4.29 2.27 -4.77
CA LYS A 38 3.34 2.80 -5.74
C LYS A 38 1.93 2.61 -5.22
N PRO A 39 0.98 3.48 -5.57
CA PRO A 39 -0.39 3.30 -5.15
C PRO A 39 -0.89 1.94 -5.65
N ILE A 40 -1.60 1.21 -4.77
CA ILE A 40 -2.34 0.01 -5.15
C ILE A 40 -3.56 0.52 -5.89
N ARG A 41 -3.39 0.71 -7.20
CA ARG A 41 -4.52 0.81 -8.11
C ARG A 41 -5.25 -0.52 -8.04
N GLY A 42 -6.31 -0.56 -7.22
CA GLY A 42 -7.47 -1.34 -7.59
C GLY A 42 -7.91 -0.86 -8.97
N LEU A 43 -8.56 -1.72 -9.72
CA LEU A 43 -9.18 -1.44 -11.01
C LEU A 43 -10.37 -0.47 -10.84
N ASP A 44 -10.26 0.52 -9.97
CA ASP A 44 -11.23 1.59 -9.72
C ASP A 44 -10.78 2.76 -10.61
N GLY A 45 -10.91 2.52 -11.90
CA GLY A 45 -10.94 3.56 -12.91
C GLY A 45 -12.39 3.81 -13.26
N GLU A 46 -13.07 4.55 -12.40
CA GLU A 46 -14.38 5.17 -12.67
C GLU A 46 -14.38 6.60 -12.11
#